data_AF-A0A4P5WSW0-F1
#
_entry.id   AF-A0A4P5WSW0-F1
#
_cell.length_a   1.000
_cell.length_b   1.000
_cell.length_c   1.000
_cell.angle_alpha   90.00
_cell.angle_beta   90.00
_cell.angle_gamma   90.00
#
_symmetry.space_group_name_H-M   'P 1'
#
loop_
_entity.id
_entity.type
_entity.pdbx_description
1 polymer ?
#
loop_
_entity_poly.entity_id
_entity_poly.type
_entity_poly.pdbx_seq_one_letter_code
_entity_poly.pdbx_strand_id
1 'polypeptide(L)'
;MDAFGQVRPQLLQHADHWPTAEELLSRTCSGNQLRGRMAVGEQFDTDASRRLLQEIDAATPEDPLNISIWGGQTDFAQALWRAKQSKTPAEFQQFCGSFRVYDINDQDSLADWIRSEFPGLFYILASKPPGRDRRDGIYRGMYLTGDISTTSRDWVERNIRSTGPLGALYPVTTWTAPNPHSCLKEGDTPSWFFFLPRGGNDPAHPEQPGWGGRFTRENDGWYRDPPFADGYDPRTEVSRWRTEFQQDFALRMSWCRKNAAQ
;
A
#
# COMPACT_ATOMS: atom_id res chain seq x y z
N MET A 1 14.78 -10.13 2.21
CA MET A 1 15.37 -10.01 0.86
C MET A 1 16.07 -11.31 0.43
N ASP A 2 16.79 -12.00 1.31
CA ASP A 2 17.52 -13.23 0.97
C ASP A 2 16.68 -14.31 0.29
N ALA A 3 15.50 -14.63 0.84
CA ALA A 3 14.61 -15.62 0.25
C ALA A 3 14.08 -15.21 -1.15
N PHE A 4 13.87 -13.91 -1.38
CA PHE A 4 13.54 -13.39 -2.70
C PHE A 4 14.72 -13.55 -3.68
N GLY A 5 15.94 -13.25 -3.23
CA GLY A 5 17.16 -13.47 -4.02
C GLY A 5 17.35 -14.94 -4.44
N GLN A 6 16.96 -15.89 -3.59
CA GLN A 6 17.02 -17.32 -3.90
C GLN A 6 16.04 -17.76 -4.99
N VAL A 7 14.87 -17.13 -5.10
CA VAL A 7 13.82 -17.49 -6.08
C VAL A 7 13.86 -16.63 -7.35
N ARG A 8 14.62 -15.53 -7.34
CA ARG A 8 14.75 -14.61 -8.48
C ARG A 8 15.15 -15.31 -9.80
N PRO A 9 16.09 -16.28 -9.83
CA PRO A 9 16.43 -16.97 -11.08
C PRO A 9 15.24 -17.73 -11.69
N GLN A 10 14.29 -18.20 -10.88
CA GLN A 10 13.07 -18.83 -11.38
C GLN A 10 12.07 -17.77 -11.84
N LEU A 11 11.89 -16.68 -11.07
CA LEU A 11 11.03 -15.55 -11.46
C LEU A 11 11.40 -14.96 -12.83
N LEU A 12 12.70 -14.83 -13.12
CA LEU A 12 13.21 -14.34 -14.41
C LEU A 12 12.91 -15.24 -15.61
N GLN A 13 12.50 -16.49 -15.41
CA GLN A 13 12.07 -17.36 -16.51
C GLN A 13 10.65 -17.03 -16.99
N HIS A 14 9.90 -16.26 -16.20
CA HIS A 14 8.49 -15.96 -16.45
C HIS A 14 8.24 -14.49 -16.81
N ALA A 15 9.07 -13.57 -16.30
CA ALA A 15 8.99 -12.16 -16.64
C ALA A 15 10.35 -11.49 -16.44
N ASP A 16 10.61 -10.47 -17.25
CA ASP A 16 11.81 -9.64 -17.11
C ASP A 16 11.67 -8.64 -15.94
N HIS A 17 12.75 -7.92 -15.67
CA HIS A 17 12.79 -6.78 -14.75
C HIS A 17 12.49 -7.07 -13.27
N TRP A 18 12.60 -8.34 -12.82
CA TRP A 18 12.65 -8.61 -11.39
C TRP A 18 13.93 -7.98 -10.77
N PRO A 19 13.79 -7.11 -9.76
CA PRO A 19 14.95 -6.49 -9.11
C PRO A 19 15.82 -7.55 -8.46
N THR A 20 17.09 -7.25 -8.24
CA THR A 20 17.99 -8.04 -7.42
C THR A 20 17.70 -7.83 -5.94
N ALA A 21 18.12 -8.77 -5.10
CA ALA A 21 18.03 -8.60 -3.65
C ALA A 21 18.87 -7.41 -3.15
N GLU A 22 20.01 -7.14 -3.81
CA GLU A 22 20.88 -6.01 -3.53
C GLU A 22 20.21 -4.67 -3.87
N GLU A 23 19.56 -4.56 -5.04
CA GLU A 23 18.80 -3.36 -5.40
C GLU A 23 17.69 -3.09 -4.38
N LEU A 24 16.93 -4.11 -3.98
CA LEU A 24 15.89 -3.96 -2.96
C LEU A 24 16.48 -3.54 -1.59
N LEU A 25 17.61 -4.12 -1.20
CA LEU A 25 18.29 -3.76 0.06
C LEU A 25 18.82 -2.33 0.03
N SER A 26 19.41 -1.88 -1.08
CA SER A 26 19.92 -0.51 -1.26
C SER A 26 18.83 0.58 -1.20
N ARG A 27 17.57 0.18 -1.41
CA ARG A 27 16.39 1.05 -1.31
C ARG A 27 15.69 0.96 0.05
N THR A 28 16.14 0.08 0.94
CA THR A 28 15.57 -0.09 2.27
C THR A 28 16.27 0.87 3.24
N CYS A 29 15.49 1.64 3.99
CA CYS A 29 15.99 2.55 5.00
C CYS A 29 15.11 2.49 6.25
N SER A 30 15.65 2.90 7.40
CA SER A 30 14.91 2.96 8.66
C SER A 30 14.17 4.29 8.80
N GLY A 31 12.91 4.20 9.20
CA GLY A 31 12.06 5.35 9.52
C GLY A 31 12.15 5.77 10.99
N ASN A 32 11.20 6.59 11.40
CA ASN A 32 11.16 7.17 12.73
C ASN A 32 10.76 6.11 13.79
N GLN A 33 11.49 6.09 14.91
CA GLN A 33 11.15 5.23 16.06
C GLN A 33 10.05 5.85 16.93
N LEU A 34 9.82 7.15 16.78
CA LEU A 34 8.73 7.90 17.40
C LEU A 34 7.62 8.09 16.37
N ARG A 35 6.38 8.24 16.85
CA ARG A 35 5.20 8.36 16.00
C ARG A 35 4.38 9.61 16.30
N GLY A 36 3.69 10.10 15.27
CA GLY A 36 2.75 11.21 15.37
C GLY A 36 3.42 12.58 15.41
N ARG A 37 2.64 13.62 15.67
CA ARG A 37 3.05 15.02 15.46
C ARG A 37 4.28 15.43 16.26
N MET A 38 4.50 14.83 17.43
CA MET A 38 5.67 15.09 18.27
C MET A 38 7.00 14.67 17.64
N ALA A 39 6.94 13.80 16.63
CA ALA A 39 8.10 13.27 15.91
C ALA A 39 8.28 13.94 14.54
N VAL A 40 7.74 15.16 14.38
CA VAL A 40 7.85 15.97 13.14
C VAL A 40 8.38 17.36 13.47
N GLY A 41 9.47 17.77 12.82
CA GLY A 41 10.13 19.06 13.04
C GLY A 41 11.64 19.02 12.78
N GLU A 42 12.33 20.09 13.19
CA GLU A 42 13.75 20.34 12.86
C GLU A 42 14.70 19.20 13.22
N GLN A 43 14.42 18.48 14.31
CA GLN A 43 15.32 17.46 14.86
C GLN A 43 14.94 16.03 14.48
N PHE A 44 13.91 15.84 13.64
CA PHE A 44 13.29 14.54 13.40
C PHE A 44 13.55 13.96 12.00
N ASP A 45 14.51 14.50 11.24
CA ASP A 45 14.88 13.89 9.96
C ASP A 45 15.49 12.49 10.16
N THR A 46 14.93 11.52 9.46
CA THR A 46 15.39 10.12 9.42
C THR A 46 16.01 9.80 8.06
N ASP A 47 16.61 8.62 7.92
CA ASP A 47 17.05 8.16 6.60
C ASP A 47 15.86 7.99 5.66
N ALA A 48 14.71 7.51 6.17
CA ALA A 48 13.49 7.39 5.37
C ALA A 48 12.91 8.74 4.95
N SER A 49 12.82 9.74 5.84
CA SER A 49 12.27 11.06 5.48
C SER A 49 13.16 11.79 4.48
N ARG A 50 14.49 11.70 4.63
CA ARG A 50 15.45 12.23 3.67
C ARG A 50 15.36 11.52 2.32
N ARG A 51 15.23 10.19 2.33
CA ARG A 51 15.07 9.40 1.11
C ARG A 51 13.77 9.74 0.38
N LEU A 52 12.65 9.84 1.09
CA LEU A 52 11.36 10.25 0.52
C LEU A 52 11.45 11.65 -0.10
N LEU A 53 12.06 12.61 0.60
CA LEU A 53 12.28 13.96 0.08
C LEU A 53 13.07 13.92 -1.25
N GLN A 54 14.15 13.14 -1.31
CA GLN A 54 14.98 12.98 -2.51
C GLN A 54 14.25 12.32 -3.67
N GLU A 55 13.49 11.24 -3.40
CA GLU A 55 12.74 10.54 -4.45
C GLU A 55 11.59 11.39 -5.01
N ILE A 56 10.93 12.20 -4.17
CA ILE A 56 9.92 13.15 -4.63
C ILE A 56 10.56 14.29 -5.44
N ASP A 57 11.72 14.80 -5.00
CA ASP A 57 12.47 15.83 -5.74
C ASP A 57 12.96 15.34 -7.12
N ALA A 58 13.17 14.03 -7.27
CA ALA A 58 13.54 13.40 -8.54
C ALA A 58 12.34 13.08 -9.45
N ALA A 59 11.12 13.08 -8.91
CA ALA A 59 9.89 12.84 -9.65
C ALA A 59 9.37 14.12 -10.32
N THR A 60 8.36 13.99 -11.18
CA THR A 60 7.67 15.14 -11.79
C THR A 60 6.15 14.97 -11.72
N PRO A 61 5.35 16.02 -11.96
CA PRO A 61 3.90 15.87 -12.06
C PRO A 61 3.44 14.90 -13.16
N GLU A 62 4.21 14.75 -14.23
CA GLU A 62 3.94 13.84 -15.34
C GLU A 62 4.34 12.38 -15.02
N ASP A 63 5.38 12.19 -14.20
CA ASP A 63 5.83 10.89 -13.68
C ASP A 63 6.00 10.95 -12.15
N PRO A 64 4.88 10.98 -11.40
CA PRO A 64 4.93 11.24 -9.97
C PRO A 64 5.26 9.98 -9.18
N LEU A 65 5.92 10.17 -8.03
CA LEU A 65 6.18 9.10 -7.08
C LEU A 65 4.87 8.60 -6.44
N ASN A 66 4.57 7.32 -6.60
CA ASN A 66 3.43 6.69 -5.91
C ASN A 66 3.87 6.18 -4.54
N ILE A 67 3.20 6.63 -3.48
CA ILE A 67 3.57 6.37 -2.08
C ILE A 67 2.44 5.61 -1.41
N SER A 68 2.74 4.39 -0.94
CA SER A 68 1.83 3.59 -0.11
C SER A 68 2.24 3.68 1.36
N ILE A 69 1.33 4.13 2.23
CA ILE A 69 1.56 4.18 3.67
C ILE A 69 0.79 3.05 4.34
N TRP A 70 1.50 1.98 4.71
CA TRP A 70 0.95 0.77 5.33
C TRP A 70 0.80 0.89 6.85
N GLY A 71 1.70 1.67 7.46
CA GLY A 71 1.72 1.94 8.89
C GLY A 71 1.29 3.37 9.16
N GLY A 72 2.15 4.11 9.85
CA GLY A 72 1.94 5.51 10.18
C GLY A 72 2.62 6.48 9.21
N GLN A 73 2.14 7.72 9.17
CA GLN A 73 2.58 8.74 8.21
C GLN A 73 3.80 9.54 8.66
N THR A 74 4.37 9.26 9.83
CA THR A 74 5.38 10.14 10.47
C THR A 74 6.55 10.53 9.54
N ASP A 75 7.18 9.58 8.84
CA ASP A 75 8.30 9.91 7.93
C ASP A 75 7.86 10.70 6.70
N PHE A 76 6.65 10.45 6.19
CA PHE A 76 6.08 11.24 5.09
C PHE A 76 5.76 12.67 5.54
N ALA A 77 5.15 12.82 6.71
CA ALA A 77 4.89 14.11 7.35
C ALA A 77 6.20 14.89 7.61
N GLN A 78 7.26 14.21 8.02
CA GLN A 78 8.59 14.82 8.18
C GLN A 78 9.17 15.28 6.83
N ALA A 79 9.05 14.48 5.76
CA ALA A 79 9.51 14.87 4.43
C ALA A 79 8.76 16.12 3.92
N LEU A 80 7.44 16.17 4.08
CA LEU A 80 6.63 17.36 3.77
C LEU A 80 7.05 18.58 4.58
N TRP A 81 7.27 18.40 5.89
CA TRP A 81 7.71 19.48 6.77
C TRP A 81 9.06 20.04 6.31
N ARG A 82 10.05 19.17 6.04
CA ARG A 82 11.38 19.59 5.57
C ARG A 82 11.33 20.27 4.21
N ALA A 83 10.52 19.77 3.28
CA ALA A 83 10.29 20.41 1.99
C ALA A 83 9.73 21.83 2.15
N LYS A 84 8.70 22.03 3.01
CA LYS A 84 8.11 23.34 3.27
C LYS A 84 9.08 24.34 3.92
N GLN A 85 10.05 23.87 4.71
CA GLN A 85 11.09 24.74 5.30
C GLN A 85 12.19 25.14 4.32
N SER A 86 12.53 24.25 3.38
CA SER A 86 13.74 24.40 2.55
C SER A 86 13.46 24.93 1.15
N LYS A 87 12.22 24.86 0.67
CA LYS A 87 11.82 25.25 -0.69
C LYS A 87 11.11 26.60 -0.70
N THR A 88 11.25 27.32 -1.81
CA THR A 88 10.39 28.47 -2.11
C THR A 88 8.93 28.02 -2.32
N PRO A 89 7.94 28.92 -2.25
CA PRO A 89 6.54 28.55 -2.46
C PRO A 89 6.28 27.85 -3.81
N ALA A 90 6.95 28.26 -4.89
CA ALA A 90 6.78 27.65 -6.20
C ALA A 90 7.40 26.25 -6.26
N GLU A 91 8.59 26.07 -5.72
CA GLU A 91 9.25 24.76 -5.65
C GLU A 91 8.46 23.78 -4.75
N PHE A 92 7.91 24.27 -3.64
CA PHE A 92 7.07 23.46 -2.77
C PHE A 92 5.76 23.04 -3.46
N GLN A 93 5.16 23.92 -4.26
CA GLN A 93 3.99 23.57 -5.05
C GLN A 93 4.31 22.47 -6.09
N GLN A 94 5.44 22.58 -6.79
CA GLN A 94 5.89 21.53 -7.71
C GLN A 94 6.18 20.22 -7.00
N PHE A 95 6.82 20.28 -5.83
CA PHE A 95 7.07 19.13 -4.96
C PHE A 95 5.77 18.39 -4.62
N CYS A 96 4.75 19.12 -4.17
CA CYS A 96 3.42 18.58 -3.84
C CYS A 96 2.69 17.97 -5.06
N GLY A 97 2.99 18.43 -6.27
CA GLY A 97 2.44 17.88 -7.51
C GLY A 97 3.15 16.63 -8.01
N SER A 98 4.31 16.27 -7.45
CA SER A 98 5.19 15.22 -7.97
C SER A 98 5.03 13.87 -7.23
N PHE A 99 3.95 13.70 -6.46
CA PHE A 99 3.63 12.44 -5.80
C PHE A 99 2.13 12.18 -5.67
N ARG A 100 1.77 10.92 -5.41
CA ARG A 100 0.42 10.47 -5.06
C ARG A 100 0.50 9.60 -3.81
N VAL A 101 -0.39 9.83 -2.84
CA VAL A 101 -0.41 9.05 -1.59
C VAL A 101 -1.63 8.14 -1.53
N TYR A 102 -1.40 6.90 -1.10
CA TYR A 102 -2.42 5.99 -0.59
C TYR A 102 -2.10 5.65 0.87
N ASP A 103 -2.92 6.12 1.81
CA ASP A 103 -2.77 5.95 3.25
C ASP A 103 -3.80 4.97 3.82
N ILE A 104 -3.32 3.94 4.52
CA ILE A 104 -4.14 2.96 5.21
C ILE A 104 -4.42 3.43 6.64
N ASN A 105 -5.68 3.85 6.85
CA ASN A 105 -6.31 3.98 8.17
C ASN A 105 -5.71 5.04 9.13
N ASP A 106 -4.90 5.99 8.65
CA ASP A 106 -4.37 7.10 9.46
C ASP A 106 -3.78 6.65 10.81
N GLN A 107 -2.80 5.75 10.78
CA GLN A 107 -2.37 5.03 11.99
C GLN A 107 -1.55 5.86 12.97
N ASP A 108 -1.04 7.03 12.57
CA ASP A 108 -0.37 8.00 13.45
C ASP A 108 -1.25 9.20 13.84
N SER A 109 -2.52 9.24 13.39
CA SER A 109 -3.43 10.38 13.61
C SER A 109 -2.84 11.70 13.10
N LEU A 110 -2.26 11.64 11.91
CA LEU A 110 -1.62 12.78 11.23
C LEU A 110 -2.40 13.26 10.02
N ALA A 111 -3.37 12.50 9.51
CA ALA A 111 -4.05 12.85 8.27
C ALA A 111 -4.71 14.24 8.31
N ASP A 112 -5.44 14.57 9.39
CA ASP A 112 -6.08 15.88 9.53
C ASP A 112 -5.06 17.02 9.65
N TRP A 113 -3.93 16.77 10.32
CA TRP A 113 -2.84 17.74 10.40
C TRP A 113 -2.16 17.94 9.03
N ILE A 114 -1.86 16.86 8.30
CA ILE A 114 -1.30 16.92 6.95
C ILE A 114 -2.25 17.68 6.03
N ARG A 115 -3.54 17.36 6.07
CA ARG A 115 -4.60 18.00 5.27
C ARG A 115 -4.68 19.51 5.50
N SER A 116 -4.54 19.94 6.76
CA SER A 116 -4.56 21.36 7.14
C SER A 116 -3.28 22.09 6.75
N GLU A 117 -2.11 21.50 7.03
CA GLU A 117 -0.81 22.16 6.82
C GLU A 117 -0.34 22.19 5.37
N PHE A 118 -0.78 21.22 4.57
CA PHE A 118 -0.39 21.01 3.18
C PHE A 118 -1.66 20.82 2.34
N PRO A 119 -2.41 21.91 2.07
CA PRO A 119 -3.63 21.81 1.29
C PRO A 119 -3.34 21.43 -0.17
N GLY A 120 -4.26 20.68 -0.78
CA GLY A 120 -4.22 20.36 -2.21
C GLY A 120 -3.39 19.13 -2.61
N LEU A 121 -2.90 18.33 -1.64
CA LEU A 121 -2.21 17.08 -1.95
C LEU A 121 -3.13 16.06 -2.65
N PHE A 122 -2.57 15.31 -3.60
CA PHE A 122 -3.19 14.08 -4.09
C PHE A 122 -3.08 12.99 -3.02
N TYR A 123 -4.16 12.82 -2.25
CA TYR A 123 -4.14 11.95 -1.07
C TYR A 123 -5.40 11.09 -1.00
N ILE A 124 -5.22 9.78 -1.06
CA ILE A 124 -6.24 8.78 -0.78
C ILE A 124 -6.10 8.35 0.67
N LEU A 125 -7.11 8.61 1.49
CA LEU A 125 -7.18 8.06 2.84
C LEU A 125 -8.22 6.93 2.87
N ALA A 126 -7.71 5.70 2.72
CA ALA A 126 -8.49 4.48 2.83
C ALA A 126 -8.77 4.17 4.31
N SER A 127 -9.94 4.58 4.79
CA SER A 127 -10.27 4.52 6.22
C SER A 127 -11.76 4.43 6.44
N LYS A 128 -12.13 3.88 7.59
CA LYS A 128 -13.53 3.76 7.99
C LYS A 128 -14.24 5.13 7.95
N PRO A 129 -15.50 5.19 7.48
CA PRO A 129 -16.26 6.44 7.55
C PRO A 129 -16.47 6.90 9.01
N PRO A 130 -16.74 8.20 9.25
CA PRO A 130 -17.05 8.72 10.58
C PRO A 130 -18.13 7.89 11.30
N GLY A 131 -17.94 7.64 12.60
CA GLY A 131 -18.89 6.87 13.42
C GLY A 131 -18.92 5.35 13.19
N ARG A 132 -18.15 4.81 12.23
CA ARG A 132 -18.12 3.36 11.92
C ARG A 132 -17.03 2.61 12.68
N ASP A 133 -17.05 1.28 12.62
CA ASP A 133 -15.99 0.42 13.16
C ASP A 133 -14.74 0.50 12.27
N ARG A 134 -13.53 0.39 12.85
CA ARG A 134 -12.27 0.44 12.08
C ARG A 134 -12.16 -0.66 11.00
N ARG A 135 -12.92 -1.74 11.11
CA ARG A 135 -12.98 -2.85 10.16
C ARG A 135 -13.84 -2.54 8.93
N ASP A 136 -14.45 -1.36 8.89
CA ASP A 136 -15.32 -0.92 7.80
C ASP A 136 -14.61 -0.08 6.73
N GLY A 137 -13.29 0.11 6.85
CA GLY A 137 -12.50 0.71 5.76
C GLY A 137 -12.42 -0.23 4.54
N ILE A 138 -12.51 0.35 3.35
CA ILE A 138 -12.52 -0.30 2.03
C ILE A 138 -11.41 -1.35 1.88
N TYR A 139 -10.20 -1.03 2.33
CA TYR A 139 -9.02 -1.89 2.29
C TYR A 139 -9.21 -3.24 3.01
N ARG A 140 -10.14 -3.31 3.97
CA ARG A 140 -10.48 -4.56 4.66
C ARG A 140 -11.16 -5.57 3.76
N GLY A 141 -11.69 -5.15 2.61
CA GLY A 141 -12.17 -6.04 1.55
C GLY A 141 -11.11 -7.01 1.04
N MET A 142 -9.82 -6.78 1.32
CA MET A 142 -8.76 -7.77 1.05
C MET A 142 -9.07 -9.14 1.66
N TYR A 143 -9.61 -9.17 2.88
CA TYR A 143 -9.86 -10.40 3.63
C TYR A 143 -11.24 -10.49 4.30
N LEU A 144 -12.04 -9.43 4.28
CA LEU A 144 -13.43 -9.43 4.76
C LEU A 144 -14.42 -9.34 3.60
N THR A 145 -15.66 -9.75 3.86
CA THR A 145 -16.80 -9.71 2.91
C THR A 145 -16.57 -10.56 1.64
N GLY A 146 -17.62 -10.77 0.84
CA GLY A 146 -17.55 -11.62 -0.36
C GLY A 146 -17.14 -13.08 -0.06
N ASP A 147 -16.62 -13.77 -1.07
CA ASP A 147 -16.12 -15.14 -0.90
C ASP A 147 -14.74 -15.16 -0.23
N ILE A 148 -14.68 -15.62 1.03
CA ILE A 148 -13.46 -15.69 1.83
C ILE A 148 -12.71 -17.03 1.72
N SER A 149 -13.14 -17.96 0.86
CA SER A 149 -12.56 -19.31 0.74
C SER A 149 -11.04 -19.31 0.49
N THR A 150 -10.55 -18.34 -0.28
CA THR A 150 -9.13 -18.14 -0.62
C THR A 150 -8.31 -17.47 0.48
N THR A 151 -8.93 -17.08 1.59
CA THR A 151 -8.22 -16.52 2.76
C THR A 151 -7.91 -17.58 3.83
N SER A 152 -8.31 -18.84 3.56
CA SER A 152 -8.13 -19.97 4.45
C SER A 152 -6.67 -20.44 4.54
N ARG A 153 -6.33 -21.07 5.66
CA ARG A 153 -5.01 -21.69 5.84
C ARG A 153 -4.71 -22.73 4.76
N ASP A 154 -5.67 -23.58 4.43
CA ASP A 154 -5.50 -24.61 3.41
C ASP A 154 -5.15 -24.01 2.04
N TRP A 155 -5.80 -22.90 1.68
CA TRP A 155 -5.48 -22.17 0.45
C TRP A 155 -4.05 -21.60 0.50
N VAL A 156 -3.66 -20.96 1.61
CA VAL A 156 -2.32 -20.37 1.79
C VAL A 156 -1.23 -21.44 1.76
N GLU A 157 -1.41 -22.58 2.43
CA GLU A 157 -0.42 -23.66 2.43
C GLU A 157 -0.24 -24.25 1.02
N ARG A 158 -1.37 -24.48 0.32
CA ARG A 158 -1.36 -25.07 -1.03
C ARG A 158 -0.77 -24.14 -2.08
N ASN A 159 -1.11 -22.85 -2.05
CA ASN A 159 -0.79 -21.94 -3.15
C ASN A 159 0.39 -21.02 -2.88
N ILE A 160 0.69 -20.74 -1.61
CA ILE A 160 1.71 -19.75 -1.22
C ILE A 160 2.87 -20.44 -0.53
N ARG A 161 2.66 -21.08 0.62
CA ARG A 161 3.79 -21.57 1.44
C ARG A 161 4.55 -22.74 0.85
N SER A 162 3.88 -23.57 0.06
CA SER A 162 4.51 -24.72 -0.63
C SER A 162 5.35 -24.33 -1.86
N THR A 163 5.59 -23.05 -2.10
CA THR A 163 6.23 -22.57 -3.35
C THR A 163 7.71 -22.26 -3.25
N GLY A 164 8.36 -22.62 -2.14
CA GLY A 164 9.80 -22.48 -1.95
C GLY A 164 10.16 -21.50 -0.82
N PRO A 165 11.43 -21.04 -0.76
CA PRO A 165 11.95 -20.25 0.35
C PRO A 165 11.17 -18.96 0.63
N LEU A 166 10.72 -18.25 -0.42
CA LEU A 166 9.92 -17.04 -0.25
C LEU A 166 8.52 -17.35 0.32
N GLY A 167 7.86 -18.37 -0.23
CA GLY A 167 6.57 -18.83 0.26
C GLY A 167 6.60 -19.29 1.72
N ALA A 168 7.66 -20.01 2.12
CA ALA A 168 7.80 -20.52 3.49
C ALA A 168 7.79 -19.43 4.58
N LEU A 169 8.18 -18.20 4.22
CA LEU A 169 8.19 -17.04 5.11
C LEU A 169 6.81 -16.37 5.26
N TYR A 170 5.83 -16.72 4.43
CA TYR A 170 4.51 -16.11 4.47
C TYR A 170 3.77 -16.49 5.78
N PRO A 171 3.30 -15.51 6.58
CA PRO A 171 2.70 -15.79 7.89
C PRO A 171 1.34 -16.50 7.79
N VAL A 172 1.07 -17.43 8.70
CA VAL A 172 -0.20 -18.21 8.74
C VAL A 172 -1.08 -17.91 9.94
N THR A 173 -0.61 -17.08 10.86
CA THR A 173 -1.34 -16.72 12.08
C THR A 173 -1.45 -15.21 12.14
N THR A 174 -2.65 -14.72 11.86
CA THR A 174 -2.94 -13.28 11.85
C THR A 174 -4.31 -13.01 12.48
N TRP A 175 -4.55 -11.76 12.87
CA TRP A 175 -5.86 -11.36 13.39
C TRP A 175 -6.74 -10.79 12.27
N THR A 176 -7.76 -11.56 11.87
CA THR A 176 -8.67 -11.23 10.75
C THR A 176 -10.14 -11.13 11.14
N ALA A 177 -10.48 -11.09 12.43
CA ALA A 177 -11.88 -11.08 12.86
C ALA A 177 -12.70 -9.96 12.16
N PRO A 178 -13.92 -10.25 11.67
CA PRO A 178 -14.72 -11.46 11.90
C PRO A 178 -14.44 -12.63 10.94
N ASN A 179 -13.48 -12.54 10.02
CA ASN A 179 -13.11 -13.69 9.18
C ASN A 179 -12.56 -14.83 10.08
N PRO A 180 -13.15 -16.04 10.00
CA PRO A 180 -12.82 -17.16 10.91
C PRO A 180 -11.46 -17.81 10.63
N HIS A 181 -10.83 -17.55 9.48
CA HIS A 181 -9.63 -18.26 9.06
C HIS A 181 -8.36 -17.83 9.79
N SER A 182 -8.28 -16.58 10.29
CA SER A 182 -7.12 -16.06 11.07
C SER A 182 -5.76 -16.29 10.39
N CYS A 183 -5.73 -16.19 9.05
CA CYS A 183 -4.59 -16.57 8.22
C CYS A 183 -4.15 -15.44 7.27
N LEU A 184 -4.88 -15.21 6.17
CA LEU A 184 -4.55 -14.15 5.21
C LEU A 184 -5.16 -12.82 5.64
N LYS A 185 -4.32 -11.89 6.12
CA LYS A 185 -4.74 -10.53 6.51
C LYS A 185 -4.45 -9.51 5.41
N GLU A 186 -3.19 -9.25 5.09
CA GLU A 186 -2.78 -8.38 3.97
C GLU A 186 -3.54 -7.03 3.86
N GLY A 187 -3.93 -6.45 5.00
CA GLY A 187 -4.79 -5.26 5.01
C GLY A 187 -4.22 -4.07 4.23
N ASP A 188 -2.90 -4.03 4.06
CA ASP A 188 -2.20 -2.93 3.42
C ASP A 188 -1.98 -3.17 1.91
N THR A 189 -2.13 -4.42 1.45
CA THR A 189 -1.94 -4.82 0.04
C THR A 189 -2.78 -4.01 -0.97
N PRO A 190 -4.04 -3.60 -0.68
CA PRO A 190 -4.79 -2.73 -1.59
C PRO A 190 -4.08 -1.42 -1.95
N SER A 191 -3.27 -0.85 -1.05
CA SER A 191 -2.50 0.37 -1.34
C SER A 191 -1.41 0.16 -2.39
N TRP A 192 -0.88 -1.06 -2.51
CA TRP A 192 0.06 -1.44 -3.56
C TRP A 192 -0.68 -1.80 -4.85
N PHE A 193 -1.78 -2.55 -4.74
CA PHE A 193 -2.62 -2.91 -5.89
C PHE A 193 -3.18 -1.69 -6.62
N PHE A 194 -3.49 -0.61 -5.90
CA PHE A 194 -3.94 0.64 -6.50
C PHE A 194 -2.94 1.21 -7.52
N PHE A 195 -1.63 1.04 -7.28
CA PHE A 195 -0.57 1.52 -8.18
C PHE A 195 -0.03 0.43 -9.11
N LEU A 196 -0.47 -0.82 -8.95
CA LEU A 196 -0.07 -1.92 -9.80
C LEU A 196 -0.87 -1.84 -11.11
N PRO A 197 -0.25 -1.68 -12.30
CA PRO A 197 -0.99 -1.55 -13.56
C PRO A 197 -1.96 -2.71 -13.84
N ARG A 198 -1.59 -3.92 -13.40
CA ARG A 198 -2.44 -5.12 -13.52
C ARG A 198 -3.69 -5.08 -12.63
N GLY A 199 -3.69 -4.27 -11.59
CA GLY A 199 -4.82 -4.09 -10.67
C GLY A 199 -5.99 -3.33 -11.28
N GLY A 200 -5.83 -2.74 -12.47
CA GLY A 200 -6.90 -2.08 -13.22
C GLY A 200 -7.25 -0.67 -12.72
N ASN A 201 -6.70 -0.23 -11.59
CA ASN A 201 -6.79 1.17 -11.18
C ASN A 201 -5.94 2.04 -12.11
N ASP A 202 -6.47 3.20 -12.50
CA ASP A 202 -5.68 4.32 -13.02
C ASP A 202 -5.30 5.23 -11.83
N PRO A 203 -4.00 5.36 -11.49
CA PRO A 203 -3.59 6.20 -10.36
C PRO A 203 -3.97 7.67 -10.48
N ALA A 204 -4.26 8.19 -11.67
CA ALA A 204 -4.75 9.55 -11.87
C ALA A 204 -6.27 9.69 -11.62
N HIS A 205 -7.01 8.58 -11.57
CA HIS A 205 -8.46 8.54 -11.46
C HIS A 205 -8.94 7.58 -10.34
N PRO A 206 -8.75 7.92 -9.05
CA PRO A 206 -9.15 7.05 -7.92
C PRO A 206 -10.65 6.73 -7.86
N GLU A 207 -11.49 7.48 -8.56
CA GLU A 207 -12.92 7.22 -8.74
C GLU A 207 -13.23 6.01 -9.64
N GLN A 208 -12.23 5.49 -10.37
CA GLN A 208 -12.37 4.28 -11.17
C GLN A 208 -12.11 3.03 -10.32
N PRO A 209 -12.89 1.95 -10.51
CA PRO A 209 -12.70 0.72 -9.75
C PRO A 209 -11.46 -0.06 -10.19
N GLY A 210 -10.82 -0.72 -9.24
CA GLY A 210 -9.76 -1.70 -9.47
C GLY A 210 -9.44 -2.45 -8.17
N TRP A 211 -8.38 -3.26 -8.18
CA TRP A 211 -8.00 -4.13 -7.07
C TRP A 211 -7.66 -3.35 -5.79
N GLY A 212 -7.22 -2.09 -5.90
CA GLY A 212 -6.98 -1.18 -4.78
C GLY A 212 -8.25 -0.51 -4.23
N GLY A 213 -9.41 -0.72 -4.86
CA GLY A 213 -10.68 -0.10 -4.49
C GLY A 213 -11.08 1.06 -5.42
N ARG A 214 -12.14 1.76 -5.02
CA ARG A 214 -12.73 2.92 -5.70
C ARG A 214 -13.09 3.97 -4.68
N PHE A 215 -12.73 5.22 -4.93
CA PHE A 215 -12.83 6.30 -3.96
C PHE A 215 -13.74 7.44 -4.43
N THR A 216 -14.22 8.23 -3.47
CA THR A 216 -14.98 9.45 -3.72
C THR A 216 -14.06 10.65 -3.49
N ARG A 217 -14.02 11.57 -4.47
CA ARG A 217 -13.29 12.82 -4.36
C ARG A 217 -14.06 13.81 -3.47
N GLU A 218 -13.39 14.36 -2.47
CA GLU A 218 -13.88 15.44 -1.61
C GLU A 218 -13.61 16.83 -2.24
N ASN A 219 -14.24 17.87 -1.70
CA ASN A 219 -14.20 19.22 -2.28
C ASN A 219 -12.78 19.83 -2.35
N ASP A 220 -11.88 19.41 -1.46
CA ASP A 220 -10.49 19.85 -1.41
C ASP A 220 -9.54 18.97 -2.22
N GLY A 221 -10.08 17.98 -2.95
CA GLY A 221 -9.33 17.09 -3.82
C GLY A 221 -8.80 15.82 -3.16
N TRP A 222 -8.95 15.65 -1.85
CA TRP A 222 -8.67 14.38 -1.19
C TRP A 222 -9.66 13.30 -1.61
N TYR A 223 -9.27 12.04 -1.46
CA TYR A 223 -10.09 10.89 -1.80
C TYR A 223 -10.38 10.06 -0.56
N ARG A 224 -11.64 9.63 -0.41
CA ARG A 224 -12.13 8.84 0.73
C ARG A 224 -12.90 7.62 0.27
N ASP A 225 -13.04 6.67 1.18
CA ASP A 225 -13.97 5.55 1.02
C ASP A 225 -15.37 6.06 0.66
N PRO A 226 -16.06 5.44 -0.30
CA PRO A 226 -17.46 5.74 -0.56
C PRO A 226 -18.30 5.42 0.70
N PRO A 227 -19.43 6.11 0.92
CA PRO A 227 -20.27 5.83 2.08
C PRO A 227 -20.94 4.46 1.97
N PHE A 228 -21.26 3.87 3.11
CA PHE A 228 -22.18 2.73 3.16
C PHE A 228 -23.58 3.20 2.74
N ALA A 229 -24.30 2.34 2.01
CA ALA A 229 -25.68 2.57 1.61
C ALA A 229 -26.46 1.26 1.63
N ASP A 230 -27.77 1.32 1.45
CA ASP A 230 -28.61 0.12 1.43
C ASP A 230 -28.16 -0.84 0.33
N GLY A 231 -27.78 -2.07 0.72
CA GLY A 231 -27.25 -3.07 -0.19
C GLY A 231 -25.82 -2.82 -0.68
N TYR A 232 -25.13 -1.79 -0.16
CA TYR A 232 -23.78 -1.43 -0.59
C TYR A 232 -22.80 -1.34 0.59
N ASP A 233 -21.80 -2.24 0.54
CA ASP A 233 -20.64 -2.25 1.43
C ASP A 233 -19.40 -1.82 0.64
N PRO A 234 -18.79 -0.65 0.91
CA PRO A 234 -17.55 -0.18 0.30
C PRO A 234 -16.42 -1.21 0.23
N ARG A 235 -16.31 -2.14 1.17
CA ARG A 235 -15.28 -3.20 1.12
C ARG A 235 -15.44 -4.10 -0.11
N THR A 236 -16.64 -4.16 -0.69
CA THR A 236 -16.88 -4.90 -1.94
C THR A 236 -16.17 -4.31 -3.14
N GLU A 237 -15.75 -3.04 -3.11
CA GLU A 237 -14.92 -2.43 -4.15
C GLU A 237 -13.54 -3.09 -4.26
N VAL A 238 -13.07 -3.74 -3.19
CA VAL A 238 -11.86 -4.59 -3.20
C VAL A 238 -12.24 -6.07 -3.30
N SER A 239 -13.15 -6.56 -2.45
CA SER A 239 -13.41 -8.01 -2.32
C SER A 239 -13.97 -8.66 -3.59
N ARG A 240 -14.64 -7.90 -4.47
CA ARG A 240 -15.15 -8.41 -5.75
C ARG A 240 -14.04 -8.92 -6.68
N TRP A 241 -12.83 -8.39 -6.51
CA TRP A 241 -11.65 -8.75 -7.31
C TRP A 241 -10.82 -9.88 -6.69
N ARG A 242 -11.23 -10.41 -5.53
CA ARG A 242 -10.42 -11.37 -4.76
C ARG A 242 -10.05 -12.60 -5.54
N THR A 243 -10.96 -13.15 -6.32
CA THR A 243 -10.67 -14.30 -7.18
C THR A 243 -9.49 -14.00 -8.10
N GLU A 244 -9.47 -12.84 -8.74
CA GLU A 244 -8.43 -12.46 -9.70
C GLU A 244 -7.08 -12.22 -9.02
N PHE A 245 -7.03 -11.39 -7.97
CA PHE A 245 -5.76 -11.09 -7.33
C PHE A 245 -5.18 -12.29 -6.57
N GLN A 246 -6.02 -13.20 -6.04
CA GLN A 246 -5.54 -14.44 -5.43
C GLN A 246 -5.04 -15.45 -6.46
N GLN A 247 -5.68 -15.52 -7.64
CA GLN A 247 -5.17 -16.32 -8.75
C GLN A 247 -3.83 -15.78 -9.26
N ASP A 248 -3.70 -14.46 -9.37
CA ASP A 248 -2.42 -13.83 -9.75
C ASP A 248 -1.32 -14.10 -8.72
N PHE A 249 -1.65 -13.98 -7.43
CA PHE A 249 -0.69 -14.28 -6.36
C PHE A 249 -0.26 -15.74 -6.39
N ALA A 250 -1.20 -16.68 -6.48
CA ALA A 250 -0.90 -18.11 -6.61
C ALA A 250 -0.03 -18.42 -7.84
N LEU A 251 -0.31 -17.79 -8.98
CA LEU A 251 0.50 -17.93 -10.20
C LEU A 251 1.93 -17.44 -9.98
N ARG A 252 2.12 -16.23 -9.45
CA ARG A 252 3.45 -15.67 -9.19
C ARG A 252 4.23 -16.43 -8.13
N MET A 253 3.55 -16.96 -7.12
CA MET A 253 4.18 -17.86 -6.15
C MET A 253 4.55 -19.18 -6.81
N SER A 254 3.76 -19.73 -7.74
CA SER A 254 4.15 -20.94 -8.47
C SER A 254 5.47 -20.79 -9.25
N TRP A 255 5.78 -19.58 -9.73
CA TRP A 255 7.06 -19.25 -10.39
C TRP A 255 8.26 -19.31 -9.44
N CYS A 256 8.06 -19.31 -8.12
CA CYS A 256 9.13 -19.44 -7.13
C CYS A 256 9.63 -20.89 -6.96
N ARG A 257 8.91 -21.86 -7.52
CA ARG A 257 9.28 -23.28 -7.40
C ARG A 257 10.52 -23.56 -8.22
N LYS A 258 11.45 -24.33 -7.66
CA LYS A 258 12.50 -24.94 -8.46
C LYS A 258 11.85 -25.95 -9.40
N ASN A 259 12.12 -25.84 -10.70
CA ASN A 259 11.79 -26.92 -11.61
C ASN A 259 12.45 -28.19 -11.08
N ALA A 260 11.70 -29.30 -10.99
CA ALA A 260 12.33 -30.59 -10.80
C ALA A 260 13.31 -30.76 -11.96
N ALA A 261 14.57 -31.06 -11.66
CA ALA A 261 15.56 -31.32 -12.71
C ALA A 261 14.97 -32.36 -13.68
N GLN A 262 14.89 -31.98 -14.96
CA GLN A 262 14.69 -32.94 -16.04
C GLN A 262 15.92 -33.84 -16.16
#